data_AF-A0AA85AY11-F1
#
_entry.id   AF-A0AA85AY11-F1
#
_cell.length_a   1.000
_cell.length_b   1.000
_cell.length_c   1.000
_cell.angle_alpha   90.00
_cell.angle_beta   90.00
_cell.angle_gamma   90.00
#
_symmetry.space_group_name_H-M   'P 1'
#
loop_
_entity.id
_entity.type
_entity.pdbx_description
1 polymer ?
#
loop_
_entity_poly.entity_id
_entity_poly.type
_entity_poly.pdbx_seq_one_letter_code
_entity_poly.pdbx_strand_id
1 'polypeptide(L)'
;MNSLESYCLSFKTGAIVENPMKTLPSKWKAWNTLIDRLPELSRNRSLRKEVESLPLLDLDGLDNHKELRLAHKILAFITSVYVWQDGEGGETESLPVQIAKPLLQVSDRLGIQPILTNEDLVISNCIPSTLPTEEQSLSFLQSIHKPTYHGSWEAFITLSAECELFFAPILLEIMNAIKAQDPLNEDAITECLENIVKAFVQFRNALKNFYGKLNSEEFYVDLRPILCGWSHGKLKDKGLTYETNSQHINNNNNNNNNNRE
;
A
#
# COMPACT_ATOMS: atom_id res chain seq x y z
N MET A 1 29.87 9.97 -5.11
CA MET A 1 28.71 9.08 -4.85
C MET A 1 27.69 9.87 -4.05
N ASN A 2 26.41 9.84 -4.42
CA ASN A 2 25.37 10.53 -3.63
C ASN A 2 25.17 9.82 -2.28
N SER A 3 24.63 10.53 -1.29
CA SER A 3 24.31 9.94 0.01
C SER A 3 23.08 9.02 -0.09
N LEU A 4 22.89 8.13 0.88
CA LEU A 4 21.79 7.17 0.86
C LEU A 4 20.42 7.87 0.92
N GLU A 5 20.35 9.00 1.63
CA GLU A 5 19.15 9.83 1.78
C GLU A 5 18.67 10.43 0.46
N SER A 6 19.57 10.63 -0.50
CA SER A 6 19.20 11.09 -1.86
C SER A 6 18.36 10.07 -2.63
N TYR A 7 18.41 8.79 -2.21
CA TYR A 7 17.58 7.70 -2.71
C TYR A 7 16.37 7.43 -1.80
N CYS A 8 16.11 8.30 -0.81
CA CYS A 8 15.09 8.12 0.22
C CYS A 8 15.27 6.84 1.05
N LEU A 9 16.53 6.43 1.28
CA LEU A 9 16.89 5.26 2.07
C LEU A 9 17.61 5.68 3.37
N SER A 10 17.52 4.84 4.40
CA SER A 10 18.12 5.02 5.73
C SER A 10 19.03 3.85 6.08
N PHE A 11 20.19 4.11 6.70
CA PHE A 11 21.03 3.05 7.26
C PHE A 11 20.38 2.32 8.44
N LYS A 12 19.38 2.95 9.07
CA LYS A 12 18.66 2.38 10.21
C LYS A 12 17.45 1.59 9.78
N THR A 13 16.69 2.10 8.82
CA THR A 13 15.38 1.54 8.46
C THR A 13 15.28 1.05 7.01
N GLY A 14 16.36 1.13 6.24
CA GLY A 14 16.36 0.74 4.84
C GLY A 14 15.39 1.62 4.07
N ALA A 15 14.42 1.01 3.40
CA ALA A 15 13.34 1.74 2.74
C ALA A 15 12.23 2.20 3.69
N ILE A 16 12.06 1.56 4.87
CA ILE A 16 10.94 1.85 5.77
C ILE A 16 10.96 3.33 6.17
N VAL A 17 9.82 4.01 5.95
CA VAL A 17 9.68 5.43 6.23
C VAL A 17 9.76 5.68 7.73
N GLU A 18 10.72 6.49 8.16
CA GLU A 18 10.81 6.93 9.55
C GLU A 18 9.71 7.95 9.85
N ASN A 19 8.80 7.62 10.77
CA ASN A 19 7.65 8.47 11.14
C ASN A 19 6.70 8.77 9.96
N PRO A 20 6.05 7.74 9.39
CA PRO A 20 5.10 7.93 8.31
C PRO A 20 3.94 8.82 8.76
N MET A 21 3.47 9.68 7.86
CA MET A 21 2.28 10.50 8.11
C MET A 21 1.08 9.57 8.27
N LYS A 22 0.25 9.83 9.29
CA LYS A 22 -0.89 8.97 9.64
C LYS A 22 -2.23 9.54 9.21
N THR A 23 -2.31 10.86 9.03
CA THR A 23 -3.57 11.56 8.78
C THR A 23 -3.34 12.75 7.87
N LEU A 24 -4.20 12.92 6.87
CA LEU A 24 -4.20 14.10 6.01
C LEU A 24 -4.84 15.31 6.70
N PRO A 25 -4.56 16.55 6.24
CA PRO A 25 -5.25 17.75 6.72
C PRO A 25 -6.78 17.66 6.64
N SER A 26 -7.47 18.50 7.42
CA SER A 26 -8.93 18.46 7.63
C SER A 26 -9.76 18.52 6.34
N LYS A 27 -9.23 19.15 5.28
CA LYS A 27 -9.85 19.18 3.95
C LYS A 27 -10.12 17.78 3.38
N TRP A 28 -9.25 16.80 3.65
CA TRP A 28 -9.39 15.41 3.20
C TRP A 28 -9.87 14.46 4.31
N LYS A 29 -10.58 14.98 5.32
CA LYS A 29 -11.11 14.18 6.44
C LYS A 29 -11.94 12.99 5.98
N ALA A 30 -12.70 13.11 4.87
CA ALA A 30 -13.50 12.01 4.36
C ALA A 30 -12.64 10.78 4.01
N TRP A 31 -11.46 10.98 3.42
CA TRP A 31 -10.51 9.90 3.15
C TRP A 31 -9.92 9.30 4.42
N ASN A 32 -9.53 10.14 5.40
CA ASN A 32 -9.04 9.65 6.69
C ASN A 32 -10.10 8.78 7.39
N THR A 33 -11.36 9.22 7.43
CA THR A 33 -12.45 8.45 8.03
C THR A 33 -12.72 7.15 7.28
N LEU A 34 -12.59 7.16 5.95
CA LEU A 34 -12.86 5.98 5.13
C LEU A 34 -11.78 4.90 5.32
N ILE A 35 -10.49 5.27 5.38
CA ILE A 35 -9.42 4.29 5.64
C ILE A 35 -9.49 3.71 7.06
N ASP A 36 -9.81 4.53 8.06
CA ASP A 36 -9.93 4.06 9.46
C ASP A 36 -11.04 3.02 9.61
N ARG A 37 -12.14 3.19 8.86
CA ARG A 37 -13.29 2.27 8.85
C ARG A 37 -13.14 1.11 7.87
N LEU A 38 -12.10 1.12 7.02
CA LEU A 38 -11.97 0.17 5.90
C LEU A 38 -12.06 -1.31 6.33
N PRO A 39 -11.45 -1.75 7.45
CA PRO A 39 -11.62 -3.12 7.93
C PRO A 39 -13.09 -3.47 8.22
N GLU A 40 -13.83 -2.58 8.87
CA GLU A 40 -15.25 -2.79 9.17
C GLU A 40 -16.11 -2.79 7.90
N LEU A 41 -15.83 -1.86 6.98
CA LEU A 41 -16.53 -1.73 5.70
C LEU A 41 -16.30 -2.93 4.78
N SER A 42 -15.10 -3.52 4.84
CA SER A 42 -14.80 -4.78 4.17
C SER A 42 -15.59 -5.93 4.81
N ARG A 43 -15.65 -6.00 6.15
CA ARG A 43 -16.35 -7.08 6.88
C ARG A 43 -17.85 -7.12 6.55
N ASN A 44 -18.48 -5.95 6.52
CA ASN A 44 -19.93 -5.83 6.27
C ASN A 44 -20.27 -5.64 4.79
N ARG A 45 -19.26 -5.67 3.89
CA ARG A 45 -19.40 -5.47 2.44
C ARG A 45 -20.11 -4.17 2.04
N SER A 46 -19.94 -3.11 2.83
CA SER A 46 -20.61 -1.82 2.61
C SER A 46 -19.70 -0.75 2.00
N LEU A 47 -18.43 -1.05 1.71
CA LEU A 47 -17.48 -0.08 1.17
C LEU A 47 -18.00 0.57 -0.13
N ARG A 48 -18.55 -0.23 -1.06
CA ARG A 48 -19.03 0.31 -2.35
C ARG A 48 -20.11 1.38 -2.14
N LYS A 49 -21.05 1.15 -1.23
CA LYS A 49 -22.10 2.10 -0.84
C LYS A 49 -21.53 3.36 -0.16
N GLU A 50 -20.53 3.21 0.70
CA GLU A 50 -19.87 4.37 1.33
C GLU A 50 -19.06 5.20 0.31
N VAL A 51 -18.49 4.56 -0.71
CA VAL A 51 -17.78 5.27 -1.79
C VAL A 51 -18.76 6.06 -2.68
N GLU A 52 -19.96 5.54 -2.94
CA GLU A 52 -21.00 6.29 -3.67
C GLU A 52 -21.38 7.61 -2.99
N SER A 53 -21.40 7.62 -1.65
CA SER A 53 -21.72 8.81 -0.85
C SER A 53 -20.51 9.72 -0.57
N LEU A 54 -19.31 9.31 -0.99
CA LEU A 54 -18.08 10.07 -0.78
C LEU A 54 -18.12 11.36 -1.63
N PRO A 55 -17.79 12.54 -1.07
CA PRO A 55 -17.64 13.74 -1.88
C PRO A 55 -16.43 13.59 -2.81
N LEU A 56 -16.53 14.11 -4.03
CA LEU A 56 -15.37 14.29 -4.89
C LEU A 56 -14.48 15.40 -4.31
N LEU A 57 -13.35 15.03 -3.73
CA LEU A 57 -12.38 15.96 -3.18
C LEU A 57 -11.34 16.35 -4.24
N ASP A 58 -11.05 17.65 -4.35
CA ASP A 58 -9.93 18.14 -5.14
C ASP A 58 -8.60 17.99 -4.38
N LEU A 59 -7.48 18.17 -5.11
CA LEU A 59 -6.13 18.09 -4.57
C LEU A 59 -5.52 19.48 -4.30
N ASP A 60 -6.32 20.55 -4.28
CA ASP A 60 -5.78 21.90 -4.12
C ASP A 60 -5.18 22.04 -2.72
N GLY A 61 -3.89 22.34 -2.67
CA GLY A 61 -3.10 22.40 -1.44
C GLY A 61 -2.52 21.07 -0.96
N LEU A 62 -2.68 19.97 -1.72
CA LEU A 62 -2.01 18.69 -1.47
C LEU A 62 -0.71 18.61 -2.26
N ASP A 63 0.32 19.32 -1.79
CA ASP A 63 1.53 19.57 -2.59
C ASP A 63 2.79 18.92 -2.02
N ASN A 64 2.83 18.63 -0.71
CA ASN A 64 4.02 18.02 -0.13
C ASN A 64 4.08 16.52 -0.38
N HIS A 65 5.29 15.98 -0.51
CA HIS A 65 5.50 14.59 -0.87
C HIS A 65 4.87 13.62 0.14
N LYS A 66 4.95 13.90 1.45
CA LYS A 66 4.40 13.03 2.51
C LYS A 66 2.87 12.95 2.44
N GLU A 67 2.22 14.08 2.18
CA GLU A 67 0.77 14.16 1.94
C GLU A 67 0.37 13.40 0.68
N LEU A 68 1.10 13.57 -0.42
CA LEU A 68 0.85 12.84 -1.66
C LEU A 68 1.01 11.32 -1.45
N ARG A 69 2.06 10.86 -0.78
CA ARG A 69 2.26 9.43 -0.45
C ARG A 69 1.11 8.89 0.41
N LEU A 70 0.68 9.64 1.43
CA LEU A 70 -0.44 9.21 2.28
C LEU A 70 -1.76 9.20 1.52
N ALA A 71 -2.05 10.21 0.70
CA ALA A 71 -3.25 10.25 -0.13
C ALA A 71 -3.27 9.08 -1.12
N HIS A 72 -2.13 8.80 -1.77
CA HIS A 72 -1.99 7.65 -2.66
C HIS A 72 -2.31 6.35 -1.93
N LYS A 73 -1.65 6.12 -0.79
CA LYS A 73 -1.89 4.95 0.06
C LYS A 73 -3.36 4.80 0.42
N ILE A 74 -4.02 5.87 0.87
CA ILE A 74 -5.44 5.82 1.25
C ILE A 74 -6.30 5.43 0.06
N LEU A 75 -6.15 6.13 -1.06
CA LEU A 75 -6.95 5.91 -2.26
C LEU A 75 -6.68 4.52 -2.86
N ALA A 76 -5.45 4.04 -2.82
CA ALA A 76 -5.05 2.73 -3.32
C ALA A 76 -5.56 1.57 -2.44
N PHE A 77 -5.56 1.73 -1.11
CA PHE A 77 -6.21 0.79 -0.19
C PHE A 77 -7.71 0.70 -0.48
N ILE A 78 -8.40 1.84 -0.51
CA ILE A 78 -9.84 1.89 -0.80
C ILE A 78 -10.13 1.26 -2.17
N THR A 79 -9.35 1.62 -3.19
CA THR A 79 -9.50 1.14 -4.56
C THR A 79 -9.34 -0.38 -4.65
N SER A 80 -8.29 -0.94 -4.03
CA SER A 80 -8.10 -2.39 -4.07
C SER A 80 -9.22 -3.14 -3.37
N VAL A 81 -9.65 -2.68 -2.19
CA VAL A 81 -10.75 -3.30 -1.45
C VAL A 81 -12.09 -3.11 -2.17
N TYR A 82 -12.33 -1.97 -2.81
CA TYR A 82 -13.55 -1.70 -3.57
C TYR A 82 -13.70 -2.68 -4.74
N VAL A 83 -12.61 -2.88 -5.49
CA VAL A 83 -12.58 -3.80 -6.63
C VAL A 83 -12.79 -5.22 -6.13
N TRP A 84 -11.96 -5.67 -5.20
CA TRP A 84 -11.88 -7.08 -4.79
C TRP A 84 -12.77 -7.46 -3.60
N GLN A 85 -13.71 -6.59 -3.18
CA GLN A 85 -14.56 -6.78 -1.99
C GLN A 85 -15.24 -8.15 -1.92
N ASP A 86 -15.70 -8.65 -3.07
CA ASP A 86 -16.44 -9.92 -3.17
C ASP A 86 -15.55 -11.09 -3.60
N GLY A 87 -14.22 -10.93 -3.56
CA GLY A 87 -13.25 -11.95 -3.93
C GLY A 87 -13.14 -12.17 -5.44
N GLU A 88 -12.40 -13.22 -5.85
CA GLU A 88 -12.24 -13.59 -7.25
C GLU A 88 -13.58 -14.00 -7.89
N GLY A 89 -13.91 -13.40 -9.03
CA GLY A 89 -15.19 -13.52 -9.72
C GLY A 89 -16.20 -12.42 -9.34
N GLY A 90 -16.00 -11.75 -8.20
CA GLY A 90 -16.84 -10.67 -7.67
C GLY A 90 -16.30 -9.26 -7.96
N GLU A 91 -15.21 -9.15 -8.71
CA GLU A 91 -14.54 -7.88 -8.97
C GLU A 91 -15.36 -6.90 -9.83
N THR A 92 -15.20 -5.60 -9.55
CA THR A 92 -15.79 -4.52 -10.36
C THR A 92 -14.87 -4.12 -11.50
N GLU A 93 -15.46 -3.80 -12.65
CA GLU A 93 -14.73 -3.40 -13.86
C GLU A 93 -14.51 -1.88 -13.98
N SER A 94 -15.16 -1.08 -13.12
CA SER A 94 -14.96 0.36 -13.03
C SER A 94 -14.79 0.84 -11.59
N LEU A 95 -14.11 1.99 -11.47
CA LEU A 95 -14.01 2.77 -10.24
C LEU A 95 -14.80 4.07 -10.39
N PRO A 96 -15.60 4.44 -9.38
CA PRO A 96 -16.35 5.68 -9.40
C PRO A 96 -15.41 6.89 -9.29
N VAL A 97 -15.84 8.00 -9.91
CA VAL A 97 -15.03 9.24 -10.05
C VAL A 97 -14.50 9.78 -8.72
N GLN A 98 -15.22 9.56 -7.62
CA GLN A 98 -14.89 9.96 -6.25
C GLN A 98 -13.51 9.47 -5.79
N ILE A 99 -13.10 8.28 -6.25
CA ILE A 99 -11.81 7.68 -5.91
C ILE A 99 -10.89 7.57 -7.14
N ALA A 100 -11.46 7.32 -8.33
CA ALA A 100 -10.71 7.15 -9.56
C ALA A 100 -9.93 8.41 -9.94
N LYS A 101 -10.60 9.58 -9.98
CA LYS A 101 -9.98 10.83 -10.40
C LYS A 101 -8.88 11.30 -9.44
N PRO A 102 -9.10 11.34 -8.11
CA PRO A 102 -8.04 11.71 -7.18
C PRO A 102 -6.85 10.73 -7.21
N LEU A 103 -7.12 9.42 -7.33
CA LEU A 103 -6.04 8.43 -7.41
C LEU A 103 -5.16 8.66 -8.64
N LEU A 104 -5.77 8.83 -9.82
CA LEU A 104 -5.03 9.15 -11.04
C LEU A 104 -4.17 10.41 -10.89
N GLN A 105 -4.73 11.48 -10.32
CA GLN A 105 -4.02 12.74 -10.16
C GLN A 105 -2.88 12.67 -9.15
N VAL A 106 -3.07 11.97 -8.02
CA VAL A 106 -1.99 11.77 -7.02
C VAL A 106 -0.89 10.87 -7.60
N SER A 107 -1.26 9.79 -8.29
CA SER A 107 -0.31 8.88 -8.93
C SER A 107 0.52 9.59 -10.00
N ASP A 108 -0.10 10.45 -10.82
CA ASP A 108 0.60 11.28 -11.82
C ASP A 108 1.61 12.23 -11.16
N ARG A 109 1.21 12.96 -10.11
CA ARG A 109 2.12 13.84 -9.35
C ARG A 109 3.30 13.11 -8.70
N LEU A 110 3.11 11.84 -8.33
CA LEU A 110 4.14 10.98 -7.74
C LEU A 110 4.96 10.22 -8.80
N GLY A 111 4.54 10.20 -10.06
CA GLY A 111 5.17 9.40 -11.11
C GLY A 111 5.03 7.88 -10.91
N ILE A 112 3.93 7.43 -10.30
CA ILE A 112 3.66 6.00 -10.01
C ILE A 112 2.34 5.56 -10.63
N GLN A 113 2.07 4.25 -10.61
CA GLN A 113 0.81 3.69 -11.12
C GLN A 113 -0.34 3.85 -10.10
N PRO A 114 -1.59 4.04 -10.55
CA PRO A 114 -2.78 4.19 -9.70
C PRO A 114 -3.26 2.85 -9.14
N ILE A 115 -2.41 2.17 -8.39
CA ILE A 115 -2.67 0.84 -7.84
C ILE A 115 -2.00 0.71 -6.47
N LEU A 116 -2.51 -0.19 -5.62
CA LEU A 116 -1.86 -0.52 -4.36
C LEU A 116 -0.43 -1.02 -4.59
N THR A 117 0.54 -0.33 -4.02
CA THR A 117 1.96 -0.69 -4.13
C THR A 117 2.50 -1.26 -2.82
N ASN A 118 3.67 -1.92 -2.90
CA ASN A 118 4.40 -2.35 -1.70
C ASN A 118 4.71 -1.17 -0.77
N GLU A 119 4.93 0.03 -1.31
CA GLU A 119 5.18 1.16 -0.43
C GLU A 119 3.94 1.61 0.34
N ASP A 120 2.78 1.59 -0.29
CA ASP A 120 1.53 1.92 0.39
C ASP A 120 1.22 0.89 1.48
N LEU A 121 1.41 -0.40 1.16
CA LEU A 121 1.02 -1.52 2.01
C LEU A 121 1.98 -1.78 3.17
N VAL A 122 3.29 -1.63 2.93
CA VAL A 122 4.36 -2.04 3.85
C VAL A 122 5.23 -0.84 4.23
N ILE A 123 5.97 -0.29 3.27
CA ILE A 123 7.10 0.63 3.56
C ILE A 123 6.67 1.90 4.31
N SER A 124 5.50 2.46 3.98
CA SER A 124 4.91 3.65 4.62
C SER A 124 3.80 3.31 5.63
N ASN A 125 3.65 2.05 6.00
CA ASN A 125 2.53 1.54 6.79
C ASN A 125 2.92 0.87 8.11
N CYS A 126 4.18 0.96 8.52
CA CYS A 126 4.66 0.40 9.77
C CYS A 126 5.24 1.47 10.69
N ILE A 127 5.01 1.29 11.99
CA ILE A 127 5.64 2.06 13.07
C ILE A 127 6.14 1.11 14.14
N PRO A 128 7.08 1.53 15.02
CA PRO A 128 7.44 0.74 16.18
C PRO A 128 6.21 0.35 17.00
N SER A 129 6.16 -0.92 17.42
CA SER A 129 5.13 -1.42 18.32
C SER A 129 5.28 -0.76 19.68
N THR A 130 4.16 -0.34 20.27
CA THR A 130 4.10 0.18 21.64
C THR A 130 3.74 -0.91 22.66
N LEU A 131 3.47 -2.13 22.19
CA LEU A 131 3.18 -3.26 23.04
C LEU A 131 4.47 -3.75 23.73
N PRO A 132 4.41 -4.17 24.99
CA PRO A 132 5.57 -4.73 25.67
C PRO A 132 6.10 -5.95 24.91
N THR A 133 7.43 -6.07 24.81
CA THR A 133 8.15 -7.12 24.07
C THR A 133 8.05 -8.53 24.68
N GLU A 134 7.03 -8.80 25.49
CA GLU A 134 6.75 -10.13 26.03
C GLU A 134 5.79 -10.89 25.11
N GLU A 135 6.09 -12.17 24.88
CA GLU A 135 5.42 -13.31 24.19
C GLU A 135 4.22 -13.13 23.22
N GLN A 136 3.49 -12.02 23.23
CA GLN A 136 2.32 -11.72 22.41
C GLN A 136 2.62 -10.82 21.21
N SER A 137 3.82 -10.23 21.11
CA SER A 137 4.19 -9.39 19.97
C SER A 137 4.55 -10.26 18.75
N LEU A 138 3.73 -10.22 17.71
CA LEU A 138 4.04 -10.83 16.40
C LEU A 138 5.26 -10.19 15.75
N SER A 139 5.57 -8.94 16.09
CA SER A 139 6.66 -8.14 15.55
C SER A 139 6.97 -6.97 16.50
N PHE A 140 8.19 -6.44 16.44
CA PHE A 140 8.52 -5.15 17.06
C PHE A 140 7.93 -3.95 16.29
N LEU A 141 7.22 -4.22 15.18
CA LEU A 141 6.46 -3.26 14.40
C LEU A 141 4.95 -3.48 14.59
N GLN A 142 4.18 -2.46 14.26
CA GLN A 142 2.73 -2.52 14.11
C GLN A 142 2.30 -1.83 12.82
N SER A 143 1.29 -2.36 12.15
CA SER A 143 0.69 -1.73 10.96
C SER A 143 -0.18 -0.52 11.34
N ILE A 144 -0.20 0.51 10.50
CA ILE A 144 -1.03 1.72 10.72
C ILE A 144 -2.46 1.47 10.22
N HIS A 145 -2.59 0.96 9.00
CA HIS A 145 -3.88 0.63 8.39
C HIS A 145 -3.86 -0.79 7.83
N LYS A 146 -5.01 -1.45 7.89
CA LYS A 146 -5.23 -2.79 7.30
C LYS A 146 -6.24 -2.67 6.15
N PRO A 147 -6.01 -3.34 5.01
CA PRO A 147 -6.96 -3.32 3.91
C PRO A 147 -8.33 -3.88 4.30
N THR A 148 -8.36 -4.98 5.07
CA THR A 148 -9.60 -5.64 5.48
C THR A 148 -9.57 -6.06 6.94
N TYR A 149 -10.64 -6.68 7.42
CA TYR A 149 -10.77 -7.14 8.81
C TYR A 149 -9.94 -8.39 9.15
N HIS A 150 -9.33 -9.01 8.15
CA HIS A 150 -8.61 -10.27 8.29
C HIS A 150 -7.37 -10.11 9.18
N GLY A 151 -7.18 -11.05 10.10
CA GLY A 151 -6.14 -10.96 11.13
C GLY A 151 -4.73 -11.08 10.55
N SER A 152 -4.58 -11.89 9.50
CA SER A 152 -3.31 -12.14 8.81
C SER A 152 -2.64 -10.90 8.21
N TRP A 153 -3.36 -9.79 8.01
CA TRP A 153 -2.75 -8.55 7.52
C TRP A 153 -1.66 -8.02 8.44
N GLU A 154 -1.83 -8.13 9.76
CA GLU A 154 -0.80 -7.65 10.70
C GLU A 154 0.51 -8.42 10.49
N ALA A 155 0.44 -9.75 10.46
CA ALA A 155 1.61 -10.60 10.26
C ALA A 155 2.22 -10.36 8.87
N PHE A 156 1.40 -10.31 7.81
CA PHE A 156 1.89 -10.09 6.44
C PHE A 156 2.64 -8.76 6.30
N ILE A 157 2.05 -7.66 6.79
CA ILE A 157 2.62 -6.31 6.68
C ILE A 157 3.87 -6.20 7.56
N THR A 158 3.79 -6.59 8.84
CA THR A 158 4.90 -6.38 9.78
C THR A 158 6.09 -7.28 9.49
N LEU A 159 5.90 -8.55 9.14
CA LEU A 159 7.01 -9.43 8.76
C LEU A 159 7.66 -9.00 7.44
N SER A 160 6.88 -8.46 6.49
CA SER A 160 7.44 -7.86 5.27
C SER A 160 8.25 -6.60 5.58
N ALA A 161 7.80 -5.77 6.53
CA ALA A 161 8.57 -4.62 6.96
C ALA A 161 9.85 -5.01 7.73
N GLU A 162 9.80 -6.05 8.57
CA GLU A 162 11.00 -6.59 9.22
C GLU A 162 12.02 -7.05 8.19
N CYS A 163 11.57 -7.71 7.11
CA CYS A 163 12.41 -8.08 5.98
C CYS A 163 13.18 -6.88 5.41
N GLU A 164 12.51 -5.75 5.18
CA GLU A 164 13.15 -4.50 4.74
C GLU A 164 14.19 -3.98 5.74
N LEU A 165 13.91 -4.09 7.05
CA LEU A 165 14.86 -3.68 8.09
C LEU A 165 16.12 -4.55 8.12
N PHE A 166 16.02 -5.85 7.82
CA PHE A 166 17.20 -6.72 7.69
C PHE A 166 18.10 -6.32 6.51
N PHE A 167 17.57 -5.62 5.50
CA PHE A 167 18.36 -5.09 4.39
C PHE A 167 19.05 -3.76 4.72
N ALA A 168 18.66 -3.03 5.77
CA ALA A 168 19.24 -1.73 6.11
C ALA A 168 20.77 -1.78 6.33
N PRO A 169 21.34 -2.74 7.09
CA PRO A 169 22.79 -2.87 7.24
C PRO A 169 23.51 -3.22 5.93
N ILE A 170 22.86 -3.98 5.05
CA ILE A 170 23.41 -4.38 3.74
C ILE A 170 23.68 -3.16 2.87
N LEU A 171 22.83 -2.12 2.93
CA LEU A 171 23.04 -0.87 2.20
C LEU A 171 24.35 -0.16 2.60
N LEU A 172 24.72 -0.22 3.88
CA LEU A 172 25.99 0.33 4.35
C LEU A 172 27.18 -0.44 3.78
N GLU A 173 27.12 -1.78 3.80
CA GLU A 173 28.18 -2.62 3.23
C GLU A 173 28.33 -2.40 1.72
N ILE A 174 27.22 -2.23 0.98
CA ILE A 174 27.26 -1.88 -0.46
C ILE A 174 27.97 -0.54 -0.68
N MET A 175 27.61 0.48 0.11
CA MET A 175 28.23 1.81 0.03
C MET A 175 29.73 1.76 0.36
N ASN A 176 30.12 0.98 1.35
CA ASN A 176 31.52 0.80 1.77
C ASN A 176 32.32 0.05 0.70
N ALA A 177 31.77 -1.03 0.14
CA ALA A 177 32.39 -1.78 -0.95
C ALA A 177 32.64 -0.90 -2.18
N ILE A 178 31.67 -0.05 -2.56
CA ILE A 178 31.82 0.89 -3.70
C ILE A 178 32.92 1.92 -3.40
N LYS A 179 32.97 2.47 -2.17
CA LYS A 179 34.04 3.40 -1.77
C LYS A 179 35.43 2.75 -1.79
N ALA A 180 35.52 1.47 -1.43
CA ALA A 180 36.76 0.71 -1.41
C ALA A 180 37.28 0.36 -2.82
N GLN A 181 36.61 0.78 -3.90
CA GLN A 181 37.12 0.63 -5.26
C GLN A 181 38.17 1.68 -5.65
N ASP A 182 38.23 2.82 -4.94
CA ASP A 182 39.15 3.92 -5.27
C ASP A 182 39.68 4.65 -4.01
N PRO A 183 40.96 4.41 -3.62
CA PRO A 183 41.86 3.41 -4.20
C PRO A 183 41.38 2.00 -3.91
N LEU A 184 41.67 1.05 -4.82
CA LEU A 184 41.25 -0.34 -4.68
C LEU A 184 41.79 -0.95 -3.37
N ASN A 185 40.86 -1.40 -2.52
CA ASN A 185 41.12 -2.13 -1.29
C ASN A 185 40.32 -3.45 -1.32
N GLU A 186 40.94 -4.50 -1.83
CA GLU A 186 40.32 -5.81 -2.01
C GLU A 186 39.91 -6.47 -0.68
N ASP A 187 40.69 -6.27 0.39
CA ASP A 187 40.39 -6.81 1.72
C ASP A 187 39.09 -6.20 2.27
N ALA A 188 38.95 -4.87 2.17
CA ALA A 188 37.74 -4.17 2.62
C ALA A 188 36.50 -4.56 1.79
N ILE A 189 36.64 -4.74 0.47
CA ILE A 189 35.56 -5.23 -0.39
C ILE A 189 35.16 -6.65 0.04
N THR A 190 36.13 -7.53 0.29
CA THR A 190 35.89 -8.91 0.73
C THR A 190 35.14 -8.93 2.07
N GLU A 191 35.56 -8.12 3.04
CA GLU A 191 34.89 -8.00 4.33
C GLU A 191 33.43 -7.52 4.17
N CYS A 192 33.18 -6.52 3.32
CA CYS A 192 31.83 -6.03 3.04
C CYS A 192 30.95 -7.16 2.45
N LEU A 193 31.47 -7.91 1.49
CA LEU A 193 30.75 -9.03 0.88
C LEU A 193 30.44 -10.15 1.89
N GLU A 194 31.39 -10.47 2.77
CA GLU A 194 31.16 -11.43 3.87
C GLU A 194 30.07 -10.95 4.83
N ASN A 195 30.05 -9.66 5.17
CA ASN A 195 29.04 -9.07 6.04
C ASN A 195 27.64 -9.10 5.39
N ILE A 196 27.56 -8.83 4.08
CA ILE A 196 26.32 -8.98 3.31
C ILE A 196 25.82 -10.43 3.39
N VAL A 197 26.69 -11.42 3.19
CA VAL A 197 26.33 -12.84 3.29
C VAL A 197 25.82 -13.18 4.71
N LYS A 198 26.48 -12.68 5.76
CA LYS A 198 26.02 -12.87 7.16
C LYS A 198 24.62 -12.28 7.38
N ALA A 199 24.34 -11.09 6.83
CA ALA A 199 23.02 -10.46 6.95
C ALA A 199 21.91 -11.27 6.23
N PHE A 200 22.20 -11.85 5.06
CA PHE A 200 21.25 -12.75 4.38
C PHE A 200 20.86 -13.98 5.20
N VAL A 201 21.76 -14.50 6.05
CA VAL A 201 21.43 -15.59 6.98
C VAL A 201 20.38 -15.15 8.00
N GLN A 202 20.46 -13.92 8.50
CA GLN A 202 19.47 -13.35 9.43
C GLN A 202 18.12 -13.17 8.74
N PHE A 203 18.11 -12.58 7.54
CA PHE A 203 16.90 -12.44 6.71
C PHE A 203 16.21 -13.79 6.47
N ARG A 204 16.97 -14.83 6.10
CA ARG A 204 16.43 -16.19 5.92
C ARG A 204 15.77 -16.73 7.19
N ASN A 205 16.31 -16.42 8.36
CA ASN A 205 15.70 -16.83 9.63
C ASN A 205 14.42 -16.03 9.92
N ALA A 206 14.38 -14.74 9.59
CA ALA A 206 13.17 -13.93 9.69
C ALA A 206 12.03 -14.44 8.80
N LEU A 207 12.34 -14.86 7.56
CA LEU A 207 11.35 -15.47 6.66
C LEU A 207 10.67 -16.71 7.27
N LYS A 208 11.34 -17.44 8.18
CA LYS A 208 10.72 -18.59 8.85
C LYS A 208 9.54 -18.19 9.74
N ASN A 209 9.51 -16.94 10.22
CA ASN A 209 8.43 -16.43 11.06
C ASN A 209 7.09 -16.36 10.31
N PHE A 210 7.10 -16.30 8.97
CA PHE A 210 5.87 -16.34 8.17
C PHE A 210 5.09 -17.65 8.37
N TYR A 211 5.77 -18.80 8.38
CA TYR A 211 5.13 -20.12 8.44
C TYR A 211 4.33 -20.39 9.72
N GLY A 212 4.55 -19.61 10.79
CA GLY A 212 3.81 -19.74 12.06
C GLY A 212 2.84 -18.59 12.36
N LYS A 213 2.98 -17.44 11.69
CA LYS A 213 2.22 -16.22 12.01
C LYS A 213 1.21 -15.82 10.94
N LEU A 214 1.38 -16.31 9.71
CA LEU A 214 0.47 -16.04 8.61
C LEU A 214 -0.41 -17.26 8.34
N ASN A 215 -1.73 -17.11 8.46
CA ASN A 215 -2.64 -18.18 8.08
C ASN A 215 -2.64 -18.34 6.55
N SER A 216 -2.28 -19.53 6.06
CA SER A 216 -2.11 -19.77 4.62
C SER A 216 -3.43 -19.74 3.85
N GLU A 217 -4.52 -20.19 4.45
CA GLU A 217 -5.86 -20.17 3.84
C GLU A 217 -6.38 -18.74 3.76
N GLU A 218 -6.34 -18.01 4.87
CA GLU A 218 -6.73 -16.58 4.92
C GLU A 218 -5.87 -15.76 3.94
N PHE A 219 -4.56 -16.04 3.86
CA PHE A 219 -3.70 -15.38 2.89
C PHE A 219 -4.16 -15.66 1.44
N TYR A 220 -4.36 -16.93 1.08
CA TYR A 220 -4.64 -17.31 -0.30
C TYR A 220 -6.04 -16.88 -0.77
N VAL A 221 -7.04 -16.96 0.11
CA VAL A 221 -8.45 -16.70 -0.20
C VAL A 221 -8.81 -15.23 0.00
N ASP A 222 -8.37 -14.61 1.10
CA ASP A 222 -8.89 -13.31 1.51
C ASP A 222 -7.91 -12.15 1.27
N LEU A 223 -6.61 -12.36 1.48
CA LEU A 223 -5.61 -11.29 1.29
C LEU A 223 -5.18 -11.18 -0.17
N ARG A 224 -4.85 -12.31 -0.81
CA ARG A 224 -4.26 -12.36 -2.15
C ARG A 224 -5.11 -11.61 -3.20
N PRO A 225 -6.46 -11.70 -3.24
CA PRO A 225 -7.24 -10.92 -4.20
C PRO A 225 -7.00 -9.41 -4.06
N ILE A 226 -6.89 -8.88 -2.84
CA ILE A 226 -6.57 -7.47 -2.55
C ILE A 226 -5.16 -7.08 -3.05
N LEU A 227 -4.28 -8.05 -3.34
CA LEU A 227 -2.93 -7.83 -3.88
C LEU A 227 -2.85 -8.02 -5.41
N CYS A 228 -3.86 -8.59 -6.06
CA CYS A 228 -3.79 -9.09 -7.44
C CYS A 228 -3.68 -8.02 -8.54
N GLY A 229 -3.83 -6.73 -8.21
CA GLY A 229 -3.87 -5.67 -9.21
C GLY A 229 -4.97 -5.89 -10.26
N TRP A 230 -4.73 -5.57 -11.53
CA TRP A 230 -5.75 -5.63 -12.60
C TRP A 230 -5.51 -6.76 -13.62
N SER A 231 -4.56 -7.66 -13.38
CA SER A 231 -4.18 -8.71 -14.33
C SER A 231 -4.85 -10.07 -14.06
N HIS A 232 -5.92 -10.07 -13.27
CA HIS A 232 -6.59 -11.28 -12.76
C HIS A 232 -8.11 -11.17 -12.95
N GLY A 233 -8.80 -12.32 -12.91
CA GLY A 233 -10.25 -12.38 -13.05
C GLY A 233 -10.75 -11.73 -14.36
N LYS A 234 -11.89 -11.05 -14.28
CA LYS A 234 -12.53 -10.27 -15.35
C LYS A 234 -11.67 -9.10 -15.84
N LEU A 235 -10.74 -8.62 -15.02
CA LEU A 235 -9.89 -7.48 -15.36
C LEU A 235 -8.71 -7.85 -16.26
N LYS A 236 -8.36 -9.14 -16.36
CA LYS A 236 -7.14 -9.60 -17.04
C LYS A 236 -6.95 -9.04 -18.45
N ASP A 237 -8.02 -8.92 -19.23
CA ASP A 237 -7.93 -8.53 -20.64
C ASP A 237 -8.14 -7.02 -20.86
N LYS A 238 -8.99 -6.37 -20.06
CA LYS A 238 -9.39 -4.96 -20.27
C LYS A 238 -8.81 -3.99 -19.25
N GLY A 239 -8.21 -4.51 -18.17
CA GLY A 239 -7.85 -3.74 -16.99
C GLY A 239 -9.07 -3.19 -16.26
N LEU A 240 -8.82 -2.19 -15.42
CA LEU A 240 -9.83 -1.48 -14.65
C LEU A 240 -10.15 -0.12 -15.29
N THR A 241 -11.44 0.21 -15.38
CA THR A 241 -11.89 1.51 -15.90
C THR A 241 -11.88 2.56 -14.80
N TYR A 242 -11.14 3.65 -14.97
CA TYR A 242 -11.10 4.78 -14.04
C TYR A 242 -12.04 5.88 -14.53
N GLU A 243 -13.17 6.09 -13.86
CA GLU A 243 -14.11 7.15 -14.26
C GLU A 243 -13.54 8.55 -13.95
N THR A 244 -13.48 9.43 -14.96
CA THR A 244 -12.90 10.77 -14.81
C THR A 244 -13.92 11.90 -14.88
N ASN A 245 -15.14 11.60 -15.34
CA ASN A 245 -16.25 12.55 -15.45
C ASN A 245 -17.42 12.08 -14.60
N SER A 246 -17.98 12.98 -13.80
CA SER A 246 -19.29 12.77 -13.19
C SER A 246 -20.33 12.83 -14.30
N GLN A 247 -20.84 11.70 -14.79
CA GLN A 247 -22.01 11.75 -15.65
C GLN A 247 -23.16 12.35 -14.82
N HIS A 248 -23.62 13.55 -15.20
CA HIS A 248 -24.91 14.06 -14.74
C HIS A 248 -25.96 13.05 -15.21
N ILE A 249 -26.48 12.23 -14.29
CA ILE A 249 -27.72 11.50 -14.51
C ILE A 249 -28.83 12.56 -14.59
N ASN A 250 -29.03 13.12 -15.77
CA ASN A 250 -30.23 13.89 -16.07
C ASN A 250 -31.38 12.90 -16.19
N ASN A 251 -32.23 12.89 -15.17
CA ASN A 251 -33.58 12.35 -15.23
C ASN A 251 -34.33 12.98 -16.41
N ASN A 252 -34.44 12.26 -17.53
CA ASN A 252 -35.49 12.53 -18.52
C ASN A 252 -36.62 11.52 -18.31
N ASN A 253 -37.41 11.74 -17.26
CA ASN A 253 -38.85 11.55 -17.37
C ASN A 253 -39.37 12.68 -18.26
N ASN A 254 -39.72 12.36 -19.51
CA ASN A 254 -40.86 12.90 -20.25
C ASN A 254 -40.77 12.56 -21.74
N ASN A 255 -41.59 11.61 -22.17
CA ASN A 255 -42.47 11.67 -23.36
C ASN A 255 -42.72 10.27 -23.95
N ASN A 256 -43.51 9.45 -23.24
CA ASN A 256 -44.36 8.46 -23.91
C ASN A 256 -45.74 9.09 -24.13
N ASN A 257 -45.81 9.95 -25.15
CA ASN A 257 -47.04 10.27 -25.84
C ASN A 257 -46.71 10.15 -27.32
N ASN A 258 -46.85 8.93 -27.86
CA ASN A 258 -47.11 8.64 -29.26
C ASN A 258 -47.26 7.12 -29.42
N ASN A 259 -48.49 6.64 -29.45
CA ASN A 259 -49.01 5.96 -30.64
C ASN A 259 -50.53 5.85 -30.53
N ARG A 260 -51.18 6.51 -31.49
CA ARG A 260 -52.58 6.40 -31.87
C ARG A 260 -52.74 5.21 -32.83
N GLU A 261 -54.01 4.80 -32.92
CA GLU A 261 -54.69 4.12 -34.05
C GLU A 261 -54.47 2.62 -34.25
#